data_AF-A0A7C3RZP7-F1
#
_entry.id   AF-A0A7C3RZP7-F1
#
_cell.length_a   1.000
_cell.length_b   1.000
_cell.length_c   1.000
_cell.angle_alpha   90.00
_cell.angle_beta   90.00
_cell.angle_gamma   90.00
#
_symmetry.space_group_name_H-M   'P 1'
#
loop_
_entity.id
_entity.type
_entity.pdbx_description
1 polymer ?
#
loop_
_entity_poly.entity_id
_entity_poly.type
_entity_poly.pdbx_seq_one_letter_code
_entity_poly.pdbx_strand_id
1 'polypeptide(L)'
;MAIHLNTGRGPYRLAMVGEAERGPESVAMTLALEQVDGMERVVFRCRIGAQLLGAAPASVAIEPILAALARWIEREFEKTRELALKSIRSERKLMELVFDESNRGPL
;
A
#
# COMPACT_ATOMS: atom_id res chain seq x y z
N MET A 1 4.94 -4.40 -11.11
CA MET A 1 5.33 -3.00 -11.34
C MET A 1 5.88 -2.42 -10.05
N ALA A 2 6.96 -1.63 -10.12
CA ALA A 2 7.55 -0.96 -8.96
C ALA A 2 7.63 0.55 -9.22
N ILE A 3 7.30 1.36 -8.22
CA ILE A 3 7.30 2.83 -8.28
C ILE A 3 8.37 3.34 -7.31
N HIS A 4 9.21 4.25 -7.76
CA HIS A 4 10.22 4.88 -6.90
C HIS A 4 9.58 5.99 -6.06
N LEU A 5 9.93 6.03 -4.77
CA LEU A 5 9.51 7.05 -3.82
C LEU A 5 10.72 7.85 -3.35
N ASN A 6 10.59 9.17 -3.24
CA ASN A 6 11.59 10.04 -2.65
C ASN A 6 11.21 10.33 -1.20
N THR A 7 11.84 9.63 -0.27
CA THR A 7 11.51 9.73 1.15
C THR A 7 12.61 10.48 1.91
N GLY A 8 12.30 10.93 3.13
CA GLY A 8 13.29 11.55 4.02
C GLY A 8 14.44 10.62 4.43
N ARG A 9 14.32 9.30 4.19
CA ARG A 9 15.35 8.28 4.45
C ARG A 9 16.10 7.84 3.19
N GLY A 10 15.90 8.53 2.07
CA GLY A 10 16.50 8.19 0.80
C GLY A 10 15.54 7.44 -0.13
N PRO A 11 16.05 6.85 -1.22
CA PRO A 11 15.21 6.28 -2.26
C PRO A 11 14.63 4.93 -1.82
N TYR A 12 13.31 4.81 -1.94
CA TYR A 12 12.57 3.57 -1.72
C TYR A 12 11.86 3.13 -3.00
N ARG A 13 11.53 1.85 -3.08
CA ARG A 13 10.70 1.26 -4.13
C ARG A 13 9.45 0.67 -3.50
N LEU A 14 8.29 1.10 -3.98
CA LEU A 14 7.01 0.51 -3.68
C LEU A 14 6.63 -0.46 -4.79
N ALA A 15 6.45 -1.73 -4.45
CA ALA A 15 6.05 -2.76 -5.41
C ALA A 15 4.93 -3.62 -4.84
N MET A 16 4.09 -4.15 -5.73
CA MET A 16 3.17 -5.21 -5.34
C MET A 16 3.91 -6.53 -5.17
N VAL A 17 3.52 -7.27 -4.14
CA VAL A 17 3.93 -8.64 -3.88
C VAL A 17 2.78 -9.55 -4.28
N GLY A 18 2.93 -10.22 -5.43
CA GLY A 18 1.89 -11.07 -5.99
C GLY A 18 0.78 -10.29 -6.71
N GLU A 19 -0.34 -10.96 -6.94
CA GLU A 19 -1.50 -10.39 -7.62
C GLU A 19 -2.43 -9.67 -6.64
N ALA A 20 -3.21 -8.71 -7.15
CA ALA A 20 -4.26 -8.07 -6.37
C ALA A 20 -5.41 -9.05 -6.13
N GLU A 21 -5.85 -9.15 -4.88
CA GLU A 21 -7.01 -9.92 -4.48
C GLU A 21 -8.27 -9.08 -4.69
N ARG A 22 -9.14 -9.51 -5.60
CA ARG A 22 -10.39 -8.82 -5.90
C ARG A 22 -11.55 -9.52 -5.20
N GLY A 23 -12.07 -8.88 -4.17
CA GLY A 23 -13.30 -9.29 -3.50
C GLY A 23 -14.54 -8.62 -4.10
N PRO A 24 -15.74 -9.00 -3.65
CA PRO A 24 -16.99 -8.40 -4.12
C PRO A 24 -17.10 -6.90 -3.76
N GLU A 25 -16.55 -6.51 -2.61
CA GLU A 25 -16.68 -5.15 -2.08
C GLU A 25 -15.33 -4.43 -1.92
N SER A 26 -14.22 -5.06 -2.30
CA SER A 26 -12.91 -4.43 -2.15
C SER A 26 -11.85 -5.03 -3.07
N VAL A 27 -10.77 -4.27 -3.28
CA VAL A 27 -9.51 -4.75 -3.83
C VAL A 27 -8.46 -4.68 -2.74
N ALA A 28 -7.74 -5.77 -2.54
CA ALA A 28 -6.61 -5.83 -1.63
C ALA A 28 -5.31 -6.08 -2.40
N MET A 29 -4.25 -5.36 -2.02
CA MET A 29 -2.91 -5.50 -2.57
C MET A 29 -1.93 -5.67 -1.43
N THR A 30 -1.04 -6.66 -1.55
CA THR A 30 0.13 -6.75 -0.68
C THR A 30 1.24 -5.92 -1.30
N LEU A 31 1.76 -4.96 -0.55
CA LEU A 31 2.79 -4.02 -1.00
C LEU A 31 4.07 -4.22 -0.21
N ALA A 32 5.20 -4.10 -0.87
CA ALA A 32 6.53 -4.03 -0.28
C ALA A 32 7.12 -2.63 -0.51
N LEU A 33 7.58 -2.01 0.57
CA LEU A 33 8.48 -0.87 0.57
C LEU A 33 9.90 -1.39 0.79
N GLU A 34 10.76 -1.21 -0.21
CA GLU A 34 12.13 -1.68 -0.19
C GLU A 34 13.08 -0.49 -0.39
N GLN A 35 14.03 -0.32 0.52
CA GLN A 35 15.11 0.64 0.33
C GLN A 35 15.97 0.17 -0.85
N VAL A 36 16.43 1.11 -1.70
CA VAL A 36 17.15 0.74 -2.94
C VAL A 36 18.45 -0.03 -2.69
N ASP A 37 19.09 0.16 -1.53
CA ASP A 37 20.28 -0.58 -1.10
C ASP A 37 19.98 -1.96 -0.48
N GLY A 38 18.70 -2.31 -0.31
CA GLY A 38 18.25 -3.58 0.25
C GLY A 38 18.37 -3.70 1.77
N MET A 39 18.78 -2.64 2.49
CA MET A 39 18.94 -2.69 3.95
C MET A 39 17.61 -2.77 4.70
N GLU A 40 16.53 -2.27 4.10
CA GLU A 40 15.20 -2.32 4.67
C GLU A 40 14.17 -2.83 3.67
N ARG A 41 13.33 -3.73 4.16
CA ARG A 41 12.12 -4.19 3.47
C ARG A 41 10.97 -4.25 4.46
N VAL A 42 9.88 -3.58 4.12
CA VAL A 42 8.65 -3.55 4.92
C VAL A 42 7.49 -3.97 4.03
N VAL A 43 6.73 -4.97 4.48
CA VAL A 43 5.56 -5.48 3.75
C VAL A 43 4.31 -5.12 4.53
N PHE A 44 3.26 -4.73 3.82
CA PHE A 44 1.94 -4.43 4.39
C PHE A 44 0.85 -4.68 3.36
N ARG A 45 -0.39 -4.78 3.82
CA ARG A 45 -1.58 -4.95 2.98
C ARG A 45 -2.32 -3.62 2.86
N CYS A 46 -2.78 -3.30 1.67
CA CYS A 46 -3.69 -2.19 1.41
C CYS A 46 -5.01 -2.75 0.90
N ARG A 47 -6.12 -2.44 1.58
CA ARG A 47 -7.47 -2.81 1.17
C ARG A 47 -8.27 -1.56 0.86
N ILE A 48 -8.91 -1.54 -0.30
CA ILE A 48 -9.67 -0.40 -0.81
C ILE A 48 -11.09 -0.85 -1.08
N GLY A 49 -12.06 -0.18 -0.46
CA GLY A 49 -13.48 -0.45 -0.66
C GLY A 49 -13.97 -0.03 -2.06
N ALA A 50 -14.93 -0.79 -2.61
CA ALA A 50 -15.51 -0.58 -3.92
C ALA A 50 -16.07 0.84 -4.15
N GLN A 51 -16.60 1.45 -3.09
CA GLN A 51 -17.12 2.80 -3.06
C GLN A 51 -16.09 3.88 -3.40
N LEU A 52 -14.78 3.61 -3.19
CA LEU A 52 -13.70 4.52 -3.58
C LEU A 52 -13.15 4.25 -4.98
N LEU A 53 -13.42 3.06 -5.54
CA LEU A 53 -12.87 2.65 -6.83
C LEU A 53 -13.61 3.27 -8.03
N GLY A 54 -14.83 3.78 -7.82
CA GLY A 54 -15.67 4.34 -8.88
C GLY A 54 -16.16 3.32 -9.93
N ALA A 55 -15.80 2.05 -9.78
CA ALA A 55 -16.16 0.92 -10.63
C ALA A 55 -16.15 -0.38 -9.83
N ALA A 56 -16.67 -1.46 -10.41
CA ALA A 56 -16.63 -2.77 -9.78
C ALA A 56 -15.16 -3.21 -9.53
N PRO A 57 -14.85 -3.80 -8.36
CA PRO A 57 -13.51 -4.30 -8.04
C PRO A 57 -12.91 -5.23 -9.11
N ALA A 58 -13.76 -6.03 -9.76
CA ALA A 58 -13.38 -6.95 -10.82
C ALA A 58 -12.82 -6.25 -12.08
N SER A 59 -13.27 -5.04 -12.37
CA SER A 59 -12.95 -4.30 -13.61
C SER A 59 -11.92 -3.19 -13.43
N VAL A 60 -11.47 -2.93 -12.19
CA VAL A 60 -10.56 -1.82 -11.93
C VAL A 60 -9.12 -2.15 -12.34
N ALA A 61 -8.47 -1.22 -13.04
CA ALA A 61 -7.05 -1.29 -13.33
C ALA A 61 -6.26 -1.02 -12.04
N ILE A 62 -5.22 -1.82 -11.79
CA ILE A 62 -4.45 -1.75 -10.54
C ILE A 62 -3.37 -0.66 -10.62
N GLU A 63 -2.86 -0.40 -11.82
CA GLU A 63 -1.82 0.58 -12.10
C GLU A 63 -2.16 2.00 -11.60
N PRO A 64 -3.33 2.58 -11.91
CA PRO A 64 -3.70 3.91 -11.39
C PRO A 64 -3.86 3.91 -9.87
N ILE A 65 -4.36 2.82 -9.29
CA ILE A 65 -4.51 2.69 -7.84
C ILE A 65 -3.14 2.66 -7.16
N LEU A 66 -2.21 1.86 -7.68
CA LEU A 66 -0.85 1.77 -7.17
C LEU A 66 -0.12 3.10 -7.27
N ALA A 67 -0.33 3.86 -8.35
CA ALA A 67 0.23 5.19 -8.52
C ALA A 67 -0.34 6.20 -7.50
N ALA A 68 -1.64 6.16 -7.22
CA ALA A 68 -2.27 6.98 -6.19
C ALA A 68 -1.74 6.63 -4.78
N LEU A 69 -1.65 5.33 -4.48
CA LEU A 69 -1.05 4.81 -3.25
C LEU A 69 0.40 5.26 -3.09
N ALA A 70 1.22 5.17 -4.14
CA ALA A 70 2.61 5.59 -4.10
C ALA A 70 2.75 7.05 -3.65
N ARG A 71 1.99 7.97 -4.26
CA ARG A 71 2.00 9.39 -3.88
C ARG A 71 1.54 9.63 -2.46
N TRP A 72 0.56 8.87 -1.98
CA TRP A 72 0.06 8.98 -0.62
C TRP A 72 1.07 8.43 0.39
N ILE A 73 1.62 7.25 0.12
CA ILE A 73 2.64 6.59 0.95
C ILE A 73 3.91 7.43 1.03
N GLU A 74 4.33 8.07 -0.06
CA GLU A 74 5.48 8.96 -0.06
C GLU A 74 5.31 10.13 0.93
N ARG A 75 4.10 10.71 1.02
CA ARG A 75 3.77 11.73 2.03
C ARG A 75 3.71 11.17 3.44
N GLU A 76 3.12 9.99 3.60
CA GLU A 76 2.91 9.33 4.90
C GLU A 76 4.01 8.31 5.24
N PHE A 77 5.21 8.47 4.67
CA PHE A 77 6.20 7.41 4.61
C PHE A 77 6.64 6.92 5.99
N GLU A 78 7.11 7.83 6.85
CA GLU A 78 7.60 7.48 8.18
C GLU A 78 6.51 6.78 9.01
N LYS A 79 5.29 7.33 8.98
CA LYS A 79 4.15 6.77 9.71
C LYS A 79 3.81 5.37 9.22
N THR A 80 3.72 5.19 7.91
CA THR A 80 3.41 3.88 7.28
C THR A 80 4.48 2.85 7.63
N ARG A 81 5.76 3.23 7.49
CA ARG A 81 6.92 2.39 7.83
C ARG A 81 6.91 1.97 9.30
N GLU A 82 6.74 2.92 10.22
CA GLU A 82 6.76 2.65 11.65
C GLU A 82 5.59 1.77 12.10
N LEU A 83 4.38 2.03 11.60
CA LEU A 83 3.21 1.20 11.90
C LEU A 83 3.39 -0.23 11.40
N ALA A 84 3.94 -0.41 10.20
CA ALA A 84 4.19 -1.73 9.63
C ALA A 84 5.23 -2.51 10.43
N LEU A 85 6.37 -1.87 10.76
CA LEU A 85 7.40 -2.46 11.60
C LEU A 85 6.87 -2.81 13.00
N LYS A 86 6.06 -1.92 13.59
CA LYS A 86 5.44 -2.16 14.90
C LYS A 86 4.47 -3.34 14.86
N SER A 87 3.57 -3.41 13.88
CA SER A 87 2.60 -4.51 13.75
C SER A 87 3.32 -5.86 13.64
N ILE A 88 4.39 -5.93 12.82
CA ILE A 88 5.18 -7.16 12.68
C ILE A 88 5.91 -7.52 13.99
N ARG A 89 6.54 -6.55 14.66
CA ARG A 89 7.34 -6.81 15.88
C ARG A 89 6.49 -7.10 17.12
N SER A 90 5.39 -6.38 17.29
CA SER A 90 4.56 -6.43 18.50
C SER A 90 3.39 -7.40 18.37
N GLU A 91 2.73 -7.42 17.21
CA GLU A 91 1.49 -8.19 17.00
C GLU A 91 1.72 -9.48 16.22
N ARG A 92 2.92 -9.63 15.61
CA ARG A 92 3.28 -10.74 14.71
C ARG A 92 2.28 -10.89 13.56
N LYS A 93 1.78 -9.76 13.06
CA LYS A 93 0.80 -9.68 11.97
C LYS A 93 1.26 -8.70 10.91
N LEU A 94 0.75 -8.90 9.71
CA LEU A 94 0.91 -7.96 8.62
C LEU A 94 0.02 -6.74 8.88
N MET A 95 0.58 -5.54 8.83
CA MET A 95 -0.21 -4.33 8.93
C MET A 95 -1.18 -4.24 7.74
N GLU A 96 -2.43 -3.88 8.01
CA GLU A 96 -3.42 -3.56 6.97
C GLU A 96 -3.80 -2.08 7.03
N LEU A 97 -3.64 -1.38 5.90
CA LEU A 97 -4.24 -0.08 5.64
C LEU A 97 -5.58 -0.28 4.95
N VAL A 98 -6.64 0.25 5.56
CA VAL A 98 -8.01 0.14 5.05
C VAL A 98 -8.46 1.51 4.59
N PHE A 99 -8.88 1.58 3.33
CA PHE A 99 -9.45 2.77 2.73
C PHE A 99 -10.90 2.54 2.35
N ASP A 100 -11.78 3.37 2.91
CA ASP A 100 -13.22 3.33 2.75
C ASP A 100 -13.83 4.75 2.83
N GLU A 101 -15.16 4.86 2.99
CA GLU A 101 -15.82 6.17 3.08
C GLU A 101 -15.37 7.02 4.28
N SER A 102 -15.04 6.36 5.40
CA SER A 102 -14.58 7.02 6.62
C SER A 102 -13.09 7.34 6.58
N ASN A 103 -12.32 6.58 5.81
CA ASN A 103 -10.90 6.79 5.59
C ASN A 103 -10.57 6.73 4.09
N ARG A 104 -10.83 7.82 3.36
CA ARG A 104 -10.68 7.84 1.89
C ARG A 104 -9.25 7.57 1.41
N GLY A 105 -8.26 8.00 2.19
CA GLY A 105 -6.85 7.75 1.87
C GLY A 105 -6.43 8.33 0.52
N PRO A 106 -5.85 7.54 -0.40
CA PRO A 106 -5.32 8.02 -1.69
C PRO A 106 -6.36 8.23 -2.79
N LEU A 107 -7.63 7.82 -2.61
CA LEU A 107 -8.67 7.78 -3.65
C LEU A 107 -9.90 8.65 -3.30
#